data_AF-A0AAW7R3I3-F1
#
_entry.id   AF-A0AAW7R3I3-F1
#
_cell.length_a   1.000
_cell.length_b   1.000
_cell.length_c   1.000
_cell.angle_alpha   90.00
_cell.angle_beta   90.00
_cell.angle_gamma   90.00
#
_symmetry.space_group_name_H-M   'P 1'
#
loop_
_entity.id
_entity.type
_entity.pdbx_description
1 polymer ?
#
loop_
_entity_poly.entity_id
_entity_poly.type
_entity_poly.pdbx_seq_one_letter_code
_entity_poly.pdbx_strand_id
1 'polypeptide(L)'
;MSKIETLTMEEVIWIHERLTADALASDDPISPPGVKDMGLLESAIYRQRAGYGSFLKYDTPISNAASLCFGICNNHALHNGNKRTALVSLICHLDKNGYTFTDRASQQSLYSFMLRVAGHQLLTKKRKGKAIADDEVKAMTEWLAKKTRKVQKGEKSISYNELERVLKEHDVYFENHKSNYVDVVKYSNISRRKGIFGKKETVRVGEKVAHIPYWPGRPVGKGLVKSIRRQAGLTHEHGVDSTLFYGNETLPDEFIQRYKKVLRKLAKT
;
A
#
# COMPACT_ATOMS: atom_id res chain seq x y z
N MET A 1 -21.56 -2.40 1.31
CA MET A 1 -20.28 -1.88 1.88
C MET A 1 -19.15 -2.61 1.20
N SER A 2 -18.11 -1.92 0.73
CA SER A 2 -16.92 -2.59 0.19
C SER A 2 -16.26 -3.45 1.27
N LYS A 3 -15.85 -4.67 0.91
CA LYS A 3 -15.15 -5.59 1.81
C LYS A 3 -13.82 -4.96 2.28
N ILE A 4 -13.50 -5.06 3.57
CA ILE A 4 -12.19 -4.61 4.10
C ILE A 4 -11.13 -5.61 3.63
N GLU A 5 -10.04 -5.09 3.07
CA GLU A 5 -8.88 -5.88 2.69
C GLU A 5 -7.90 -5.98 3.87
N THR A 6 -7.63 -7.19 4.34
CA THR A 6 -6.80 -7.47 5.52
C THR A 6 -5.39 -7.92 5.12
N LEU A 7 -4.39 -7.68 5.96
CA LEU A 7 -3.06 -8.28 5.79
C LEU A 7 -3.06 -9.76 6.19
N THR A 8 -2.40 -10.59 5.38
CA THR A 8 -2.16 -12.01 5.70
C THR A 8 -0.95 -12.17 6.62
N MET A 9 -0.77 -13.38 7.16
CA MET A 9 0.42 -13.75 7.92
C MET A 9 1.69 -13.56 7.10
N GLU A 10 1.69 -14.08 5.88
CA GLU A 10 2.82 -14.01 4.95
C GLU A 10 3.21 -12.57 4.64
N GLU A 11 2.23 -11.69 4.45
CA GLU A 11 2.48 -10.26 4.19
C GLU A 11 3.12 -9.55 5.39
N VAL A 12 2.68 -9.86 6.61
CA VAL A 12 3.27 -9.28 7.83
C VAL A 12 4.69 -9.79 8.07
N ILE A 13 4.93 -11.09 7.85
CA ILE A 13 6.28 -11.67 7.92
C ILE A 13 7.18 -11.05 6.86
N TRP A 14 6.70 -10.91 5.63
CA TRP A 14 7.45 -10.30 4.55
C TRP A 14 7.81 -8.83 4.83
N ILE A 15 6.88 -8.05 5.39
CA ILE A 15 7.15 -6.69 5.89
C ILE A 15 8.29 -6.71 6.93
N HIS A 16 8.26 -7.65 7.86
CA HIS A 16 9.29 -7.79 8.89
C HIS A 16 10.67 -8.14 8.29
N GLU A 17 10.71 -9.03 7.32
CA GLU A 17 11.94 -9.39 6.60
C GLU A 17 12.51 -8.21 5.81
N ARG A 18 11.67 -7.45 5.11
CA ARG A 18 12.09 -6.21 4.41
C ARG A 18 12.67 -5.19 5.37
N LEU A 19 12.02 -4.97 6.51
CA LEU A 19 12.54 -4.10 7.57
C LEU A 19 13.88 -4.57 8.12
N THR A 20 14.06 -5.88 8.27
CA THR A 20 15.31 -6.48 8.75
C THR A 20 16.43 -6.24 7.74
N ALA A 21 16.15 -6.45 6.44
CA ALA A 21 17.10 -6.20 5.37
C ALA A 21 17.50 -4.72 5.28
N ASP A 22 16.56 -3.77 5.32
CA ASP A 22 16.88 -2.32 5.27
C ASP A 22 17.65 -1.86 6.53
N ALA A 23 17.38 -2.47 7.69
CA ALA A 23 18.04 -2.12 8.95
C ALA A 23 19.43 -2.75 9.11
N LEU A 24 19.81 -3.75 8.29
CA LEU A 24 21.06 -4.51 8.45
C LEU A 24 22.31 -3.61 8.42
N ALA A 25 22.31 -2.60 7.56
CA ALA A 25 23.41 -1.64 7.41
C ALA A 25 23.23 -0.38 8.28
N SER A 26 22.30 -0.39 9.23
CA SER A 26 22.05 0.73 10.14
C SER A 26 22.68 0.49 11.52
N ASP A 27 22.87 1.56 12.29
CA ASP A 27 23.39 1.49 13.66
C ASP A 27 22.47 0.69 14.62
N ASP A 28 21.21 0.43 14.24
CA ASP A 28 20.20 -0.24 15.06
C ASP A 28 19.49 -1.40 14.28
N PRO A 29 20.21 -2.50 13.99
CA PRO A 29 19.64 -3.63 13.25
C PRO A 29 18.47 -4.29 14.00
N ILE A 30 17.60 -4.98 13.26
CA ILE A 30 16.60 -5.88 13.88
C ILE A 30 17.32 -7.18 14.21
N SER A 31 17.79 -7.30 15.45
CA SER A 31 18.49 -8.49 15.93
C SER A 31 18.03 -8.86 17.36
N PRO A 32 17.71 -10.14 17.65
CA PRO A 32 17.55 -11.21 16.66
C PRO A 32 16.34 -10.93 15.74
N PRO A 33 16.42 -11.27 14.45
CA PRO A 33 15.28 -11.15 13.55
C PRO A 33 14.30 -12.31 13.69
N GLY A 34 13.11 -12.16 13.14
CA GLY A 34 12.15 -13.25 12.98
C GLY A 34 11.07 -13.32 14.05
N VAL A 35 10.19 -14.31 13.89
CA VAL A 35 9.05 -14.55 14.76
C VAL A 35 9.52 -15.28 16.01
N LYS A 36 9.24 -14.68 17.18
CA LYS A 36 9.48 -15.27 18.50
C LYS A 36 8.40 -16.28 18.87
N ASP A 37 7.14 -15.94 18.55
CA ASP A 37 5.98 -16.75 18.89
C ASP A 37 4.91 -16.62 17.79
N MET A 38 4.66 -17.72 17.08
CA MET A 38 3.69 -17.78 16.00
C MET A 38 2.25 -17.58 16.48
N GLY A 39 1.89 -18.12 17.65
CA GLY A 39 0.53 -17.98 18.19
C GLY A 39 0.21 -16.53 18.58
N LEU A 40 1.20 -15.81 19.13
CA LEU A 40 1.06 -14.38 19.42
C LEU A 40 0.93 -13.54 18.14
N LEU A 41 1.64 -13.92 17.07
CA LEU A 41 1.54 -13.26 15.77
C LEU A 41 0.18 -13.53 15.11
N GLU A 42 -0.27 -14.78 15.12
CA GLU A 42 -1.59 -15.18 14.64
C GLU A 42 -2.69 -14.43 15.38
N SER A 43 -2.59 -14.37 16.72
CA SER A 43 -3.52 -13.61 17.54
C SER A 43 -3.55 -12.13 17.15
N ALA A 44 -2.39 -11.51 16.91
CA ALA A 44 -2.31 -10.11 16.50
C ALA A 44 -2.98 -9.85 15.13
N ILE A 45 -2.74 -10.73 14.15
CA ILE A 45 -3.25 -10.61 12.79
C ILE A 45 -4.75 -10.94 12.72
N TYR A 46 -5.21 -11.93 13.49
CA TYR A 46 -6.61 -12.34 13.54
C TYR A 46 -7.54 -11.27 14.11
N ARG A 47 -7.02 -10.26 14.82
CA ARG A 47 -7.80 -9.09 15.29
C ARG A 47 -8.57 -8.41 14.16
N GLN A 48 -8.03 -8.44 12.94
CA GLN A 48 -8.67 -7.91 11.73
C GLN A 48 -10.00 -8.62 11.38
N ARG A 49 -10.14 -9.88 11.82
CA ARG A 49 -11.30 -10.75 11.55
C ARG A 49 -12.14 -11.00 12.80
N ALA A 50 -11.79 -10.39 13.94
CA ALA A 50 -12.55 -10.51 15.17
C ALA A 50 -13.96 -9.93 14.97
N GLY A 51 -14.99 -10.68 15.35
CA GLY A 51 -16.37 -10.32 15.08
C GLY A 51 -17.35 -11.39 15.57
N TYR A 52 -18.62 -11.19 15.25
CA TYR A 52 -19.69 -12.15 15.51
C TYR A 52 -20.55 -12.32 14.26
N GLY A 53 -20.70 -13.56 13.79
CA GLY A 53 -21.38 -13.85 12.52
C GLY A 53 -20.72 -13.11 11.35
N SER A 54 -21.50 -12.33 10.61
CA SER A 54 -21.04 -11.50 9.49
C SER A 54 -20.52 -10.12 9.89
N PHE A 55 -20.54 -9.77 11.19
CA PHE A 55 -20.17 -8.44 11.66
C PHE A 55 -18.76 -8.43 12.24
N LEU A 56 -17.89 -7.60 11.68
CA LEU A 56 -16.58 -7.33 12.25
C LEU A 56 -16.70 -6.40 13.45
N LYS A 57 -15.89 -6.65 14.48
CA LYS A 57 -15.75 -5.76 15.64
C LYS A 57 -15.13 -4.42 15.24
N TYR A 58 -14.15 -4.47 14.34
CA TYR A 58 -13.50 -3.30 13.74
C TYR A 58 -13.88 -3.25 12.26
N ASP A 59 -15.04 -2.67 12.00
CA ASP A 59 -15.80 -2.72 10.73
C ASP A 59 -15.49 -1.57 9.76
N THR A 60 -14.50 -0.73 10.06
CA THR A 60 -14.00 0.28 9.14
C THR A 60 -12.53 0.03 8.83
N PRO A 61 -12.02 0.38 7.64
CA PRO A 61 -10.60 0.22 7.32
C PRO A 61 -9.65 0.83 8.36
N ILE A 62 -10.03 2.00 8.91
CA ILE A 62 -9.21 2.71 9.90
C ILE A 62 -9.21 1.98 11.25
N SER A 63 -10.39 1.55 11.74
CA SER A 63 -10.46 0.81 13.00
C SER A 63 -9.81 -0.57 12.90
N ASN A 64 -9.93 -1.22 11.73
CA ASN A 64 -9.29 -2.51 11.47
C ASN A 64 -7.76 -2.40 11.45
N ALA A 65 -7.23 -1.41 10.72
CA ALA A 65 -5.80 -1.11 10.69
C ALA A 65 -5.25 -0.73 12.08
N ALA A 66 -6.00 0.04 12.87
CA ALA A 66 -5.66 0.36 14.24
C ALA A 66 -5.55 -0.91 15.11
N SER A 67 -6.49 -1.83 14.97
CA SER A 67 -6.52 -3.09 15.73
C SER A 67 -5.32 -4.00 15.42
N LEU A 68 -4.92 -4.06 14.13
CA LEU A 68 -3.76 -4.79 13.66
C LEU A 68 -2.47 -4.20 14.22
N CYS A 69 -2.30 -2.87 14.09
CA CYS A 69 -1.15 -2.14 14.61
C CYS A 69 -0.98 -2.37 16.11
N PHE A 70 -2.07 -2.25 16.88
CA PHE A 70 -2.06 -2.52 18.31
C PHE A 70 -1.59 -3.93 18.64
N GLY A 71 -2.13 -4.93 17.93
CA GLY A 71 -1.76 -6.35 18.13
C GLY A 71 -0.29 -6.60 17.87
N ILE A 72 0.25 -6.18 16.71
CA ILE A 72 1.65 -6.41 16.35
C ILE A 72 2.59 -5.66 17.32
N CYS A 73 2.20 -4.44 17.72
CA CYS A 73 3.04 -3.61 18.59
C CYS A 73 3.17 -4.21 20.00
N ASN A 74 2.07 -4.70 20.58
CA ASN A 74 1.98 -5.03 22.01
C ASN A 74 1.93 -6.54 22.33
N ASN A 75 1.68 -7.42 21.35
CA ASN A 75 1.72 -8.87 21.61
C ASN A 75 3.16 -9.41 21.75
N HIS A 76 4.18 -8.65 21.34
CA HIS A 76 5.59 -9.07 21.37
C HIS A 76 5.86 -10.40 20.63
N ALA A 77 5.20 -10.59 19.49
CA ALA A 77 5.29 -11.81 18.71
C ALA A 77 6.61 -11.98 17.93
N LEU A 78 7.35 -10.88 17.71
CA LEU A 78 8.65 -10.86 17.03
C LEU A 78 9.78 -10.72 18.04
N HIS A 79 10.96 -11.28 17.73
CA HIS A 79 12.15 -11.16 18.57
C HIS A 79 12.58 -9.70 18.77
N ASN A 80 12.59 -8.94 17.68
CA ASN A 80 12.83 -7.50 17.67
C ASN A 80 11.97 -6.85 16.58
N GLY A 81 11.91 -5.52 16.51
CA GLY A 81 11.23 -4.83 15.42
C GLY A 81 9.70 -4.79 15.51
N ASN A 82 9.08 -5.18 16.63
CA ASN A 82 7.62 -5.14 16.83
C ASN A 82 7.01 -3.78 16.47
N LYS A 83 7.54 -2.68 17.03
CA LYS A 83 7.07 -1.30 16.76
C LYS A 83 7.22 -0.90 15.29
N ARG A 84 8.35 -1.24 14.66
CA ARG A 84 8.64 -0.94 13.25
C ARG A 84 7.70 -1.71 12.32
N THR A 85 7.53 -3.00 12.58
CA THR A 85 6.63 -3.90 11.83
C THR A 85 5.17 -3.48 11.98
N ALA A 86 4.74 -3.10 13.19
CA ALA A 86 3.40 -2.59 13.44
C ALA A 86 3.09 -1.31 12.64
N LEU A 87 4.03 -0.36 12.60
CA LEU A 87 3.86 0.88 11.84
C LEU A 87 3.78 0.62 10.33
N VAL A 88 4.66 -0.21 9.77
CA VAL A 88 4.61 -0.51 8.32
C VAL A 88 3.37 -1.33 7.97
N SER A 89 2.96 -2.29 8.82
CA SER A 89 1.72 -3.05 8.63
C SER A 89 0.48 -2.15 8.68
N LEU A 90 0.45 -1.17 9.59
CA LEU A 90 -0.60 -0.14 9.64
C LEU A 90 -0.68 0.64 8.32
N ILE A 91 0.46 1.09 7.81
CA ILE A 91 0.53 1.88 6.57
C ILE A 91 0.07 1.04 5.36
N CYS A 92 0.57 -0.20 5.23
CA CYS A 92 0.20 -1.10 4.14
C CYS A 92 -1.30 -1.40 4.19
N HIS A 93 -1.85 -1.73 5.36
CA HIS A 93 -3.29 -1.98 5.52
C HIS A 93 -4.15 -0.76 5.14
N LEU A 94 -3.73 0.45 5.53
CA LEU A 94 -4.43 1.67 5.11
C LEU A 94 -4.38 1.81 3.59
N ASP A 95 -3.23 1.56 2.96
CA ASP A 95 -3.07 1.67 1.50
C ASP A 95 -3.92 0.66 0.73
N LYS A 96 -3.95 -0.61 1.18
CA LYS A 96 -4.86 -1.66 0.66
C LYS A 96 -6.31 -1.18 0.57
N ASN A 97 -6.73 -0.44 1.59
CA ASN A 97 -8.10 0.05 1.70
C ASN A 97 -8.28 1.48 1.16
N GLY A 98 -7.30 1.99 0.41
CA GLY A 98 -7.37 3.29 -0.23
C GLY A 98 -7.30 4.46 0.75
N TYR A 99 -6.53 4.36 1.82
CA TYR A 99 -6.23 5.44 2.77
C TYR A 99 -4.74 5.76 2.77
N THR A 100 -4.42 7.06 2.88
CA THR A 100 -3.04 7.54 3.09
C THR A 100 -3.02 8.54 4.23
N PHE A 101 -1.88 8.63 4.89
CA PHE A 101 -1.59 9.73 5.81
C PHE A 101 -1.61 11.09 5.09
N THR A 102 -2.13 12.10 5.78
CA THR A 102 -2.08 13.51 5.37
C THR A 102 -0.75 14.14 5.81
N ASP A 103 -0.49 15.36 5.34
CA ASP A 103 0.60 16.23 5.80
C ASP A 103 0.59 16.46 7.32
N ARG A 104 -0.59 16.36 7.96
CA ARG A 104 -0.75 16.46 9.43
C ARG A 104 -0.12 15.29 10.19
N ALA A 105 0.23 14.20 9.53
CA ALA A 105 0.88 13.02 10.12
C ALA A 105 2.40 13.06 9.87
N SER A 106 3.07 14.08 10.41
CA SER A 106 4.53 14.19 10.30
C SER A 106 5.23 12.97 10.90
N GLN A 107 6.47 12.69 10.46
CA GLN A 107 7.26 11.58 11.00
C GLN A 107 7.45 11.68 12.52
N GLN A 108 7.56 12.90 13.07
CA GLN A 108 7.60 13.13 14.51
C GLN A 108 6.26 12.79 15.19
N SER A 109 5.14 13.15 14.57
CA SER A 109 3.81 12.83 15.11
C SER A 109 3.56 11.32 15.11
N LEU A 110 3.97 10.62 14.05
CA LEU A 110 3.91 9.16 13.96
C LEU A 110 4.81 8.48 14.99
N TYR A 111 6.02 9.00 15.20
CA TYR A 111 6.92 8.51 16.24
C TYR A 111 6.28 8.60 17.62
N SER A 112 5.81 9.79 18.00
CA SER A 112 5.14 10.00 19.30
C SER A 112 3.89 9.15 19.44
N PHE A 113 3.11 8.96 18.36
CA PHE A 113 1.96 8.09 18.36
C PHE A 113 2.34 6.63 18.65
N MET A 114 3.33 6.09 17.93
CA MET A 114 3.78 4.70 18.10
C MET A 114 4.38 4.43 19.49
N LEU A 115 5.11 5.39 20.08
CA LEU A 115 5.58 5.26 21.46
C LEU A 115 4.43 5.18 22.46
N ARG A 116 3.39 6.00 22.28
CA ARG A 116 2.22 5.96 23.16
C ARG A 116 1.43 4.67 22.99
N VAL A 117 1.37 4.10 21.79
CA VAL A 117 0.78 2.77 21.53
C VAL A 117 1.56 1.68 22.28
N ALA A 118 2.89 1.68 22.15
CA ALA A 118 3.75 0.68 22.77
C ALA A 118 3.78 0.78 24.31
N GLY A 119 3.64 1.99 24.85
CA GLY A 119 3.64 2.24 26.29
C GLY A 119 2.28 2.13 26.97
N HIS A 120 1.21 1.81 26.25
CA HIS A 120 -0.17 1.90 26.72
C HIS A 120 -0.56 3.28 27.30
N GLN A 121 -0.16 4.36 26.60
CA GLN A 121 -0.28 5.77 27.03
C GLN A 121 -1.25 6.58 26.15
N LEU A 122 -2.21 5.92 25.50
CA LEU A 122 -3.22 6.60 24.71
C LEU A 122 -4.38 7.13 25.55
N LEU A 123 -4.69 6.48 26.68
CA LEU A 123 -5.77 6.85 27.57
C LEU A 123 -5.28 7.72 28.73
N THR A 124 -6.09 8.69 29.15
CA THR A 124 -5.78 9.58 30.29
C THR A 124 -6.05 8.95 31.65
N LYS A 125 -6.92 7.93 31.72
CA LYS A 125 -7.28 7.23 32.97
C LYS A 125 -6.71 5.82 32.96
N LYS A 126 -5.97 5.46 34.02
CA LYS A 126 -5.50 4.09 34.25
C LYS A 126 -6.70 3.20 34.55
N ARG A 127 -6.99 2.24 33.66
CA ARG A 127 -7.90 1.11 33.90
C ARG A 127 -7.07 -0.18 33.89
N LYS A 128 -7.61 -1.36 34.24
CA LYS A 128 -7.00 -2.68 33.92
C LYS A 128 -7.96 -3.60 33.14
N GLY A 129 -7.45 -4.46 32.25
CA GLY A 129 -8.21 -5.52 31.54
C GLY A 129 -8.50 -5.32 30.05
N LYS A 130 -9.24 -6.25 29.43
CA LYS A 130 -9.53 -6.32 27.98
C LYS A 130 -10.26 -5.09 27.43
N ALA A 131 -11.10 -4.44 28.24
CA ALA A 131 -11.78 -3.20 27.89
C ALA A 131 -10.80 -2.07 27.51
N ILE A 132 -9.55 -2.11 28.00
CA ILE A 132 -8.53 -1.10 27.70
C ILE A 132 -7.96 -1.28 26.33
N ALA A 133 -7.66 -2.51 25.92
CA ALA A 133 -7.16 -2.75 24.57
C ALA A 133 -8.17 -2.22 23.54
N ASP A 134 -9.47 -2.37 23.83
CA ASP A 134 -10.53 -1.83 22.99
C ASP A 134 -10.62 -0.30 23.04
N ASP A 135 -10.56 0.30 24.24
CA ASP A 135 -10.52 1.75 24.42
C ASP A 135 -9.28 2.38 23.75
N GLU A 136 -8.12 1.71 23.78
CA GLU A 136 -6.89 2.14 23.13
C GLU A 136 -6.97 2.03 21.61
N VAL A 137 -7.49 0.91 21.09
CA VAL A 137 -7.75 0.79 19.65
C VAL A 137 -8.75 1.84 19.19
N LYS A 138 -9.75 2.20 20.00
CA LYS A 138 -10.65 3.31 19.72
C LYS A 138 -9.90 4.64 19.67
N ALA A 139 -9.04 4.94 20.65
CA ALA A 139 -8.22 6.16 20.66
C ALA A 139 -7.26 6.21 19.45
N MET A 140 -6.68 5.07 19.04
CA MET A 140 -5.91 4.94 17.81
C MET A 140 -6.76 5.26 16.59
N THR A 141 -7.97 4.70 16.51
CA THR A 141 -8.92 4.92 15.40
C THR A 141 -9.24 6.40 15.25
N GLU A 142 -9.57 7.09 16.36
CA GLU A 142 -9.87 8.52 16.37
C GLU A 142 -8.67 9.37 15.93
N TRP A 143 -7.46 8.99 16.37
CA TRP A 143 -6.23 9.66 15.95
C TRP A 143 -5.99 9.47 14.45
N LEU A 144 -6.11 8.23 13.95
CA LEU A 144 -5.91 7.89 12.55
C LEU A 144 -6.95 8.56 11.64
N ALA A 145 -8.22 8.61 12.05
CA ALA A 145 -9.27 9.28 11.29
C ALA A 145 -8.97 10.77 11.04
N LYS A 146 -8.34 11.46 12.02
CA LYS A 146 -7.94 12.87 11.88
C LYS A 146 -6.68 13.07 11.03
N LYS A 147 -5.89 12.01 10.82
CA LYS A 147 -4.55 12.02 10.22
C LYS A 147 -4.47 11.29 8.89
N THR A 148 -5.53 10.63 8.49
CA THR A 148 -5.65 9.92 7.22
C THR A 148 -6.71 10.57 6.36
N ARG A 149 -6.62 10.33 5.06
CA ARG A 149 -7.65 10.67 4.09
C ARG A 149 -7.83 9.51 3.15
N LYS A 150 -9.02 9.36 2.58
CA LYS A 150 -9.21 8.46 1.45
C LYS A 150 -8.31 8.94 0.31
N VAL A 151 -7.52 8.04 -0.24
CA VAL A 151 -6.77 8.28 -1.47
C VAL A 151 -7.83 8.49 -2.55
N GLN A 152 -8.01 9.74 -2.94
CA GLN A 152 -8.63 10.04 -4.21
C GLN A 152 -7.63 9.59 -5.28
N LYS A 153 -7.72 8.32 -5.70
CA LYS A 153 -7.07 7.81 -6.91
C LYS A 153 -7.83 8.38 -8.12
N GLY A 154 -8.01 9.71 -8.17
CA GLY A 154 -8.40 10.42 -9.38
C GLY A 154 -7.17 10.63 -10.26
N GLU A 155 -7.35 11.26 -11.42
CA GLU A 155 -6.24 11.65 -12.30
C GLU A 155 -5.24 12.51 -11.49
N LYS A 156 -4.09 11.92 -11.15
CA LYS A 156 -2.97 12.62 -10.51
C LYS A 156 -1.96 12.98 -11.60
N SER A 157 -1.24 14.08 -11.39
CA SER A 157 -0.04 14.30 -12.18
C SER A 157 1.02 13.33 -11.69
N ILE A 158 1.60 12.54 -12.60
CA ILE A 158 2.64 11.55 -12.31
C ILE A 158 3.84 11.79 -13.20
N SER A 159 5.02 11.27 -12.86
CA SER A 159 6.18 11.36 -13.75
C SER A 159 5.98 10.51 -15.01
N TYR A 160 6.70 10.79 -16.10
CA TYR A 160 6.67 9.91 -17.29
C TYR A 160 7.14 8.49 -16.95
N ASN A 161 8.13 8.33 -16.07
CA ASN A 161 8.63 7.02 -15.64
C ASN A 161 7.57 6.23 -14.88
N GLU A 162 6.84 6.89 -13.97
CA GLU A 162 5.73 6.27 -13.22
C GLU A 162 4.58 5.91 -14.16
N LEU A 163 4.26 6.78 -15.12
CA LEU A 163 3.24 6.51 -16.13
C LEU A 163 3.64 5.33 -17.01
N GLU A 164 4.89 5.26 -17.45
CA GLU A 164 5.39 4.15 -18.26
C GLU A 164 5.37 2.83 -17.49
N ARG A 165 5.75 2.83 -16.20
CA ARG A 165 5.66 1.65 -15.31
C ARG A 165 4.22 1.14 -15.25
N VAL A 166 3.29 2.04 -14.97
CA VAL A 166 1.85 1.75 -14.89
C VAL A 166 1.33 1.21 -16.23
N LEU A 167 1.63 1.88 -17.35
CA LEU A 167 1.12 1.48 -18.67
C LEU A 167 1.61 0.07 -19.06
N LYS A 168 2.86 -0.27 -18.71
CA LYS A 168 3.44 -1.59 -18.99
C LYS A 168 2.68 -2.74 -18.32
N GLU A 169 2.10 -2.51 -17.14
CA GLU A 169 1.26 -3.51 -16.46
C GLU A 169 -0.04 -3.83 -17.24
N HIS A 170 -0.43 -2.95 -18.17
CA HIS A 170 -1.63 -3.07 -18.99
C HIS A 170 -1.33 -3.30 -20.48
N ASP A 171 -0.15 -3.84 -20.81
CA ASP A 171 0.32 -4.06 -22.19
C ASP A 171 0.38 -2.78 -23.05
N VAL A 172 0.59 -1.63 -22.41
CA VAL A 172 0.76 -0.33 -23.08
C VAL A 172 2.19 0.19 -22.90
N TYR A 173 2.79 0.66 -23.98
CA TYR A 173 4.21 1.03 -24.01
C TYR A 173 4.43 2.39 -24.66
N PHE A 174 5.54 3.02 -24.28
CA PHE A 174 6.08 4.20 -24.92
C PHE A 174 7.08 3.78 -26.00
N GLU A 175 6.79 4.12 -27.25
CA GLU A 175 7.60 3.79 -28.42
C GLU A 175 7.85 5.02 -29.31
N ASN A 176 8.76 4.91 -30.29
CA ASN A 176 9.01 5.95 -31.29
C ASN A 176 9.31 7.35 -30.73
N HIS A 177 10.20 7.44 -29.75
CA HIS A 177 10.64 8.71 -29.17
C HIS A 177 11.24 9.64 -30.23
N LYS A 178 10.62 10.82 -30.48
CA LYS A 178 11.08 11.79 -31.48
C LYS A 178 10.70 13.22 -31.11
N SER A 179 11.65 14.15 -31.15
CA SER A 179 11.44 15.61 -31.02
C SER A 179 10.52 16.04 -29.86
N ASN A 180 10.77 15.53 -28.65
CA ASN A 180 9.95 15.74 -27.44
C ASN A 180 8.53 15.16 -27.49
N TYR A 181 8.32 14.13 -28.29
CA TYR A 181 7.09 13.33 -28.31
C TYR A 181 7.41 11.84 -28.19
N VAL A 182 6.39 11.08 -27.80
CA VAL A 182 6.41 9.63 -27.74
C VAL A 182 5.07 9.07 -28.20
N ASP A 183 5.10 7.90 -28.83
CA ASP A 183 3.90 7.15 -29.18
C ASP A 183 3.50 6.25 -28.02
N VAL A 184 2.21 6.23 -27.72
CA VAL A 184 1.62 5.26 -26.79
C VAL A 184 1.04 4.13 -27.63
N VAL A 185 1.55 2.91 -27.44
CA VAL A 185 1.19 1.73 -28.23
C VAL A 185 0.62 0.67 -27.31
N LYS A 186 -0.59 0.19 -27.58
CA LYS A 186 -1.24 -0.90 -26.85
C LYS A 186 -1.07 -2.19 -27.63
N TYR A 187 -0.62 -3.25 -26.96
CA TYR A 187 -0.53 -4.58 -27.55
C TYR A 187 -1.72 -5.44 -27.17
N SER A 188 -2.18 -6.24 -28.12
CA SER A 188 -3.17 -7.29 -27.88
C SER A 188 -2.80 -8.55 -28.64
N ASN A 189 -3.17 -9.70 -28.08
CA ASN A 189 -3.00 -10.99 -28.73
C ASN A 189 -4.26 -11.31 -29.52
N ILE A 190 -4.17 -11.31 -30.85
CA ILE A 190 -5.28 -11.69 -31.73
C ILE A 190 -5.02 -13.04 -32.37
N SER A 191 -6.07 -13.86 -32.50
CA SER A 191 -5.99 -15.12 -33.24
C SER A 191 -6.33 -14.87 -34.71
N ARG A 192 -5.39 -15.12 -35.61
CA ARG A 192 -5.59 -15.01 -37.06
C ARG A 192 -5.39 -16.36 -37.74
N ARG A 193 -6.20 -16.65 -38.76
CA ARG A 193 -5.99 -17.82 -39.65
C ARG A 193 -5.07 -17.44 -40.81
N LYS A 194 -4.09 -18.31 -41.10
CA LYS A 194 -3.18 -18.15 -42.24
C LYS A 194 -3.84 -18.63 -43.53
N GLY A 195 -4.63 -17.78 -44.19
CA GLY A 195 -5.40 -18.15 -45.40
C GLY A 195 -6.64 -19.02 -45.10
N ILE A 196 -7.30 -19.51 -46.16
CA ILE A 196 -8.64 -20.15 -46.08
C ILE A 196 -8.60 -21.52 -45.34
N PHE A 197 -7.47 -22.25 -45.41
CA PHE A 197 -7.27 -23.56 -44.77
C PHE A 197 -6.13 -23.60 -43.73
N GLY A 198 -5.53 -22.46 -43.38
CA GLY A 198 -4.36 -22.47 -42.49
C GLY A 198 -4.68 -22.58 -41.01
N LYS A 199 -3.66 -23.01 -40.26
CA LYS A 199 -3.67 -23.10 -38.79
C LYS A 199 -3.96 -21.71 -38.18
N LYS A 200 -4.65 -21.72 -37.03
CA LYS A 200 -4.82 -20.52 -36.19
C LYS A 200 -3.48 -20.21 -35.53
N GLU A 201 -3.03 -18.97 -35.67
CA GLU A 201 -1.83 -18.44 -35.04
C GLU A 201 -2.23 -17.26 -34.15
N THR A 202 -1.63 -17.17 -32.97
CA THR A 202 -1.80 -16.02 -32.07
C THR A 202 -0.68 -15.04 -32.38
N VAL A 203 -1.05 -13.84 -32.81
CA VAL A 203 -0.09 -12.77 -33.16
C VAL A 203 -0.30 -11.61 -32.20
N ARG A 204 0.80 -11.10 -31.64
CA ARG A 204 0.81 -9.88 -30.85
C ARG A 204 0.79 -8.69 -31.81
N VAL A 205 -0.26 -7.88 -31.75
CA VAL A 205 -0.43 -6.71 -32.62
C VAL A 205 -0.40 -5.45 -31.77
N GLY A 206 0.46 -4.50 -32.15
CA GLY A 206 0.55 -3.18 -31.54
C GLY A 206 -0.34 -2.18 -32.28
N GLU A 207 -1.21 -1.50 -31.54
CA GLU A 207 -2.03 -0.39 -32.02
C GLU A 207 -1.53 0.90 -31.38
N LYS A 208 -1.17 1.89 -32.20
CA LYS A 208 -0.84 3.23 -31.69
C LYS A 208 -2.12 3.91 -31.19
N VAL A 209 -2.23 4.09 -29.89
CA VAL A 209 -3.41 4.68 -29.24
C VAL A 209 -3.29 6.19 -29.04
N ALA A 210 -2.08 6.73 -28.90
CA ALA A 210 -1.88 8.17 -28.76
C ALA A 210 -0.49 8.62 -29.23
N HIS A 211 -0.38 9.92 -29.52
CA HIS A 211 0.90 10.63 -29.69
C HIS A 211 0.92 11.77 -28.69
N ILE A 212 1.90 11.76 -27.77
CA ILE A 212 1.89 12.66 -26.61
C ILE A 212 3.21 13.42 -26.50
N PRO A 213 3.20 14.64 -25.95
CA PRO A 213 4.45 15.29 -25.56
C PRO A 213 5.20 14.40 -24.56
N TYR A 214 6.53 14.47 -24.56
CA TYR A 214 7.40 13.69 -23.69
C TYR A 214 8.49 14.59 -23.09
N TRP A 215 8.36 14.85 -21.79
CA TRP A 215 9.27 15.71 -21.03
C TRP A 215 9.62 15.00 -19.74
N PRO A 216 10.60 14.08 -19.71
CA PRO A 216 10.85 13.20 -18.56
C PRO A 216 11.20 13.96 -17.27
N GLY A 217 11.66 15.22 -17.37
CA GLY A 217 11.88 16.12 -16.23
C GLY A 217 10.64 16.89 -15.75
N ARG A 218 9.46 16.70 -16.36
CA ARG A 218 8.20 17.35 -15.96
C ARG A 218 7.12 16.29 -15.68
N PRO A 219 6.21 16.56 -14.73
CA PRO A 219 5.09 15.69 -14.51
C PRO A 219 4.11 15.71 -15.69
N VAL A 220 3.53 14.56 -16.00
CA VAL A 220 2.42 14.41 -16.93
C VAL A 220 1.18 15.00 -16.28
N GLY A 221 0.56 15.99 -16.94
CA GLY A 221 -0.65 16.63 -16.42
C GLY A 221 -1.84 15.66 -16.34
N LYS A 222 -2.71 15.87 -15.35
CA LYS A 222 -3.91 15.04 -15.10
C LYS A 222 -4.76 14.80 -16.35
N GLY A 223 -5.00 15.86 -17.13
CA GLY A 223 -5.77 15.78 -18.38
C GLY A 223 -5.10 14.95 -19.46
N LEU A 224 -3.76 14.94 -19.53
CA LEU A 224 -3.03 14.09 -20.47
C LEU A 224 -3.10 12.62 -20.03
N VAL A 225 -2.92 12.35 -18.74
CA VAL A 225 -3.11 10.99 -18.19
C VAL A 225 -4.53 10.47 -18.47
N LYS A 226 -5.56 11.31 -18.28
CA LYS A 226 -6.95 10.98 -18.64
C LYS A 226 -7.09 10.59 -20.11
N SER A 227 -6.53 11.41 -20.98
CA SER A 227 -6.64 11.24 -22.42
C SER A 227 -5.99 9.94 -22.87
N ILE A 228 -4.79 9.64 -22.35
CA ILE A 228 -4.06 8.38 -22.60
C ILE A 228 -4.89 7.19 -22.13
N ARG A 229 -5.42 7.24 -20.91
CA ARG A 229 -6.25 6.16 -20.36
C ARG A 229 -7.49 5.88 -21.21
N ARG A 230 -8.20 6.92 -21.63
CA ARG A 230 -9.37 6.78 -22.49
C ARG A 230 -9.01 6.15 -23.83
N GLN A 231 -7.95 6.62 -24.47
CA GLN A 231 -7.51 6.12 -25.78
C GLN A 231 -6.96 4.69 -25.71
N ALA A 232 -6.30 4.34 -24.60
CA ALA A 232 -5.81 2.98 -24.36
C ALA A 232 -6.90 2.02 -23.87
N GLY A 233 -8.15 2.45 -23.70
CA GLY A 233 -9.21 1.62 -23.11
C GLY A 233 -8.92 1.19 -21.67
N LEU A 234 -8.27 2.06 -20.89
CA LEU A 234 -7.92 1.87 -19.47
C LEU A 234 -8.88 2.69 -18.58
N THR A 235 -10.17 2.49 -18.84
CA THR A 235 -11.30 3.14 -18.15
C THR A 235 -12.17 2.11 -17.45
N HIS A 236 -13.04 2.58 -16.55
CA HIS A 236 -13.98 1.73 -15.82
C HIS A 236 -14.88 0.91 -16.76
N GLU A 237 -15.28 1.48 -17.90
CA GLU A 237 -16.08 0.79 -18.94
C GLU A 237 -15.37 -0.44 -19.52
N HIS A 238 -14.04 -0.48 -19.46
CA HIS A 238 -13.20 -1.59 -19.92
C HIS A 238 -12.65 -2.43 -18.77
N GLY A 239 -13.23 -2.31 -17.57
CA GLY A 239 -12.82 -3.05 -16.37
C GLY A 239 -11.56 -2.52 -15.68
N VAL A 240 -11.03 -1.36 -16.09
CA VAL A 240 -9.82 -0.75 -15.52
C VAL A 240 -10.18 0.57 -14.82
N ASP A 241 -10.50 0.48 -13.53
CA ASP A 241 -10.73 1.68 -12.73
C ASP A 241 -9.40 2.42 -12.46
N SER A 242 -9.48 3.63 -11.90
CA SER A 242 -8.26 4.36 -11.53
C SER A 242 -7.42 3.68 -10.47
N THR A 243 -8.01 2.78 -9.69
CA THR A 243 -7.33 1.99 -8.67
C THR A 243 -6.41 0.96 -9.31
N LEU A 244 -6.93 0.24 -10.32
CA LEU A 244 -6.23 -0.75 -11.14
C LEU A 244 -5.22 -0.11 -12.09
N PHE A 245 -5.47 1.13 -12.54
CA PHE A 245 -4.53 1.83 -13.40
C PHE A 245 -3.28 2.27 -12.65
N TYR A 246 -3.36 2.94 -11.50
CA TYR A 246 -2.16 3.43 -10.79
C TYR A 246 -1.34 2.33 -10.09
N GLY A 247 -1.59 1.06 -10.39
CA GLY A 247 -1.05 -0.09 -9.68
C GLY A 247 -1.81 -0.37 -8.38
N ASN A 248 -1.92 -1.66 -8.07
CA ASN A 248 -2.19 -2.14 -6.73
C ASN A 248 -1.11 -1.63 -5.77
N GLU A 249 -1.52 -1.47 -4.51
CA GLU A 249 -0.70 -1.29 -3.29
C GLU A 249 0.77 -0.87 -3.47
N THR A 250 1.10 0.26 -2.86
CA THR A 250 2.48 0.70 -2.71
C THR A 250 3.29 -0.39 -2.00
N LEU A 251 4.39 -0.86 -2.60
CA LEU A 251 5.24 -1.90 -2.03
C LEU A 251 5.76 -1.48 -0.63
N PRO A 252 5.90 -2.41 0.33
CA PRO A 252 6.45 -2.11 1.64
C PRO A 252 7.80 -1.39 1.60
N ASP A 253 8.65 -1.69 0.63
CA ASP A 253 9.95 -1.03 0.45
C ASP A 253 9.81 0.49 0.22
N GLU A 254 8.81 0.92 -0.56
CA GLU A 254 8.55 2.35 -0.79
C GLU A 254 8.11 3.04 0.51
N PHE A 255 7.32 2.37 1.35
CA PHE A 255 6.96 2.87 2.68
C PHE A 255 8.14 2.90 3.64
N ILE A 256 8.97 1.87 3.65
CA ILE A 256 10.17 1.81 4.49
C ILE A 256 11.08 2.99 4.17
N GLN A 257 11.34 3.29 2.89
CA GLN A 257 12.16 4.44 2.52
C GLN A 257 11.48 5.77 2.88
N ARG A 258 10.18 5.93 2.60
CA ARG A 258 9.43 7.15 2.91
C ARG A 258 9.42 7.47 4.42
N TYR A 259 9.28 6.45 5.26
CA TYR A 259 9.17 6.55 6.71
C TYR A 259 10.47 6.19 7.44
N LYS A 260 11.62 6.16 6.73
CA LYS A 260 12.91 5.73 7.28
C LYS A 260 13.34 6.47 8.54
N LYS A 261 13.08 7.79 8.64
CA LYS A 261 13.49 8.57 9.82
C LYS A 261 12.69 8.15 11.06
N VAL A 262 11.37 7.98 10.97
CA VAL A 262 10.55 7.49 12.09
C VAL A 262 10.90 6.04 12.44
N LEU A 263 11.12 5.17 11.45
CA LEU A 263 11.51 3.78 11.69
C LEU A 263 12.85 3.67 12.43
N ARG A 264 13.85 4.48 12.06
CA ARG A 264 15.13 4.58 12.79
C ARG A 264 14.94 5.05 14.23
N LYS A 265 14.10 6.07 14.46
CA LYS A 265 13.83 6.55 15.82
C LYS A 265 13.15 5.48 16.70
N LEU A 266 12.25 4.67 16.14
CA LEU A 266 11.59 3.58 16.86
C LEU A 266 12.52 2.41 17.20
N ALA A 267 13.70 2.32 16.57
CA ALA A 267 14.68 1.30 16.89
C ALA A 267 15.40 1.56 18.22
N LYS A 268 15.49 2.82 18.65
CA LYS A 268 16.22 3.28 19.85
C LYS A 268 15.40 3.23 21.15
N THR A 269 14.26 2.55 21.12
CA THR A 269 13.24 2.50 22.19
C THR A 269 12.71 1.10 22.30
#